data_AF-A0A8J3DUB4-F1
#
_entry.id   AF-A0A8J3DUB4-F1
#
_cell.length_a   1.000
_cell.length_b   1.000
_cell.length_c   1.000
_cell.angle_alpha   90.00
_cell.angle_beta   90.00
_cell.angle_gamma   90.00
#
_symmetry.space_group_name_H-M   'P 1'
#
loop_
_entity.id
_entity.type
_entity.pdbx_description
1 polymer ?
#
loop_
_entity_poly.entity_id
_entity_poly.type
_entity_poly.pdbx_seq_one_letter_code
_entity_poly.pdbx_strand_id
1 'polypeptide(L)'
;MGCAPKRMDEIVTKLPFVAGYNIKFAFIIQDLKSLDEIYGESSRQSLFANCGYQLVLGANDQATAEYASRALGKRTIRYKSESRTMELVGLPHRTKVEQIRERDLMMPQEVRQMRENKMILLVEGQRPIFGDRLRYFETEPYKAAGTYSRAHVPVIPEIECEQPLPVPATTPFYEKTGRSLHVGEGGSGE
;
A
#
# COMPACT_ATOMS: atom_id res chain seq x y z
N MET A 1 4.69 17.91 15.94
CA MET A 1 6.03 17.38 15.62
C MET A 1 5.86 15.93 15.23
N GLY A 2 5.82 15.65 13.91
CA GLY A 2 5.47 14.32 13.39
C GLY A 2 6.56 13.32 13.72
N CYS A 3 6.20 12.23 14.39
CA CYS A 3 7.07 11.07 14.54
C CYS A 3 7.23 10.45 13.16
N ALA A 4 8.30 10.81 12.43
CA ALA A 4 8.67 10.13 11.21
C ALA A 4 8.95 8.65 11.56
N PRO A 5 8.40 7.68 10.83
CA PRO A 5 8.65 6.27 11.11
C PRO A 5 10.16 6.00 11.01
N LYS A 6 10.79 5.76 12.16
CA LYS A 6 12.19 5.33 12.23
C LYS A 6 12.31 4.00 11.51
N ARG A 7 13.14 3.97 10.48
CA ARG A 7 13.51 2.81 9.68
C ARG A 7 13.77 1.60 10.59
N MET A 8 13.05 0.50 10.35
CA MET A 8 13.27 -0.77 11.05
C MET A 8 14.06 -1.71 10.13
N ASP A 9 15.36 -1.42 9.95
CA ASP A 9 16.27 -2.20 9.11
C ASP A 9 16.28 -3.69 9.46
N GLU A 10 16.17 -4.02 10.76
CA GLU A 10 16.20 -5.41 11.21
C GLU A 10 15.06 -6.26 10.63
N ILE A 11 13.89 -5.68 10.36
CA ILE A 11 12.74 -6.44 9.86
C ILE A 11 13.01 -6.91 8.43
N VAL A 12 13.59 -6.05 7.59
CA VAL A 12 13.90 -6.39 6.19
C VAL A 12 14.97 -7.48 6.12
N THR A 13 16.00 -7.40 6.96
CA THR A 13 17.08 -8.39 6.99
C THR A 13 16.62 -9.73 7.59
N LYS A 14 15.74 -9.72 8.60
CA LYS A 14 15.29 -10.94 9.27
C LYS A 14 14.14 -11.64 8.55
N LEU A 15 13.38 -10.96 7.69
CA LEU A 15 12.23 -11.52 6.95
C LEU A 15 12.44 -12.91 6.33
N PRO A 16 13.53 -13.17 5.58
CA PRO A 16 13.78 -14.49 5.00
C PRO A 16 13.98 -15.58 6.07
N PHE A 17 14.62 -15.23 7.19
CA PHE A 17 14.82 -16.15 8.30
C PHE A 17 13.51 -16.45 9.00
N VAL A 18 12.67 -15.44 9.24
CA VAL A 18 11.40 -15.64 9.95
C VAL A 18 10.37 -16.43 9.13
N ALA A 19 10.46 -16.38 7.79
CA ALA A 19 9.64 -17.19 6.90
C ALA A 19 9.84 -18.71 7.13
N GLY A 20 11.06 -19.13 7.49
CA GLY A 20 11.36 -20.52 7.86
C GLY A 20 10.72 -20.97 9.18
N TYR A 21 10.35 -20.03 10.06
CA TYR A 21 9.69 -20.30 11.35
C TYR A 21 8.16 -20.26 11.27
N ASN A 22 7.58 -20.27 10.06
CA ASN A 22 6.14 -20.21 9.81
C ASN A 22 5.44 -18.94 10.38
N ILE A 23 6.21 -17.87 10.59
CA ILE A 23 5.68 -16.56 10.97
C ILE A 23 5.26 -15.83 9.69
N LYS A 24 4.03 -15.31 9.68
CA LYS A 24 3.47 -14.58 8.55
C LYS A 24 3.51 -13.09 8.84
N PHE A 25 4.13 -12.32 7.94
CA PHE A 25 4.11 -10.86 7.98
C PHE A 25 3.06 -10.33 7.00
N ALA A 26 2.34 -9.30 7.43
CA ALA A 26 1.45 -8.52 6.58
C ALA A 26 1.89 -7.06 6.62
N PHE A 27 2.35 -6.54 5.48
CA PHE A 27 2.74 -5.14 5.34
C PHE A 27 1.59 -4.34 4.73
N ILE A 28 1.25 -3.22 5.36
CA ILE A 28 0.27 -2.27 4.84
C ILE A 28 1.02 -1.01 4.46
N ILE A 29 1.08 -0.76 3.15
CA ILE A 29 1.82 0.36 2.57
C ILE A 29 0.81 1.29 1.89
N GLN A 30 0.87 2.58 2.20
CA GLN A 30 0.02 3.59 1.59
C GLN A 30 0.65 4.21 0.34
N ASP A 31 1.98 4.40 0.37
CA ASP A 31 2.75 4.99 -0.72
C ASP A 31 4.09 4.26 -0.88
N LEU A 32 4.41 3.87 -2.12
CA LEU A 32 5.70 3.28 -2.45
C LEU A 32 6.84 4.30 -2.35
N LYS A 33 6.59 5.59 -2.59
CA LYS A 33 7.65 6.62 -2.51
C LYS A 33 8.18 6.78 -1.10
N SER A 34 7.29 6.89 -0.11
CA SER A 34 7.70 6.94 1.30
C SER A 34 8.41 5.64 1.74
N LEU A 35 8.01 4.50 1.17
CA LEU A 35 8.71 3.24 1.43
C LEU A 35 10.13 3.25 0.84
N ASP A 36 10.29 3.76 -0.38
CA ASP A 36 11.58 3.90 -1.07
C ASP A 36 12.49 4.90 -0.36
N GLU A 37 11.96 5.99 0.19
CA GLU A 37 12.72 6.97 0.98
C GLU A 37 13.30 6.35 2.26
N ILE A 38 12.53 5.49 2.93
CA ILE A 38 12.94 4.88 4.20
C ILE A 38 13.88 3.70 3.95
N TYR A 39 13.50 2.77 3.08
CA TYR A 39 14.20 1.49 2.93
C TYR A 39 15.14 1.43 1.71
N GLY A 40 14.97 2.32 0.74
CA GLY A 40 15.64 2.25 -0.55
C GLY A 40 14.97 1.24 -1.51
N GLU A 41 15.18 1.45 -2.80
CA GLU A 41 14.53 0.65 -3.85
C GLU A 41 14.91 -0.85 -3.78
N SER A 42 16.17 -1.16 -3.49
CA SER A 42 16.66 -2.54 -3.38
C SER A 42 15.97 -3.33 -2.26
N SER A 43 15.73 -2.66 -1.13
CA SER A 43 15.05 -3.26 0.02
C SER A 43 13.57 -3.46 -0.27
N ARG A 44 12.91 -2.51 -0.95
CA ARG A 44 11.53 -2.66 -1.41
C ARG A 44 11.37 -3.86 -2.33
N GLN A 45 12.27 -4.03 -3.30
CA GLN A 45 12.25 -5.19 -4.19
C GLN A 45 12.41 -6.50 -3.43
N SER A 46 13.32 -6.52 -2.44
CA SER A 46 13.51 -7.69 -1.57
C SER A 46 12.28 -7.99 -0.71
N LEU A 47 11.61 -6.98 -0.16
CA LEU A 47 10.35 -7.15 0.57
C LEU A 47 9.28 -7.79 -0.30
N PHE A 48 9.09 -7.27 -1.52
CA PHE A 48 8.08 -7.79 -2.44
C PHE A 48 8.41 -9.19 -2.97
N ALA A 49 9.69 -9.53 -3.15
CA ALA A 49 10.12 -10.87 -3.54
C ALA A 49 9.84 -11.91 -2.44
N ASN A 50 9.90 -11.51 -1.16
CA ASN A 50 9.59 -12.40 -0.04
C ASN A 50 8.08 -12.48 0.29
N CYS A 51 7.25 -11.64 -0.33
CA CYS A 51 5.80 -11.63 -0.10
C CYS A 51 5.08 -12.45 -1.19
N GLY A 52 4.64 -13.67 -0.85
CA GLY A 52 3.89 -14.54 -1.78
C GLY A 52 2.48 -14.05 -2.11
N TYR A 53 1.94 -13.10 -1.33
CA TYR A 53 0.65 -12.47 -1.57
C TYR A 53 0.82 -10.96 -1.61
N GLN A 54 0.29 -10.32 -2.65
CA GLN A 54 0.24 -8.86 -2.74
C GLN A 54 -1.18 -8.42 -3.05
N LEU A 55 -1.73 -7.56 -2.19
CA LEU A 55 -3.08 -7.05 -2.34
C LEU A 55 -3.01 -5.56 -2.69
N VAL A 56 -3.58 -5.20 -3.83
CA VAL A 56 -3.68 -3.80 -4.29
C VAL A 56 -5.13 -3.34 -4.14
N LEU A 57 -5.35 -2.37 -3.25
CA LEU A 57 -6.67 -1.82 -2.89
C LEU A 57 -6.97 -0.49 -3.61
N GLY A 58 -6.25 -0.23 -4.70
CA GLY A 58 -6.22 1.07 -5.38
C GLY A 58 -4.82 1.67 -5.33
N ALA A 59 -4.47 2.43 -6.36
CA ALA A 59 -3.20 3.13 -6.43
C ALA A 59 -3.48 4.61 -6.66
N ASN A 60 -3.16 5.47 -5.68
CA ASN A 60 -3.30 6.91 -5.86
C ASN A 60 -2.08 7.50 -6.59
N ASP A 61 -0.88 7.00 -6.26
CA ASP A 61 0.39 7.41 -6.87
C ASP A 61 0.67 6.69 -8.19
N GLN A 62 1.32 7.41 -9.11
CA GLN A 62 1.71 6.91 -10.43
C GLN A 62 2.68 5.73 -10.34
N ALA A 63 3.67 5.78 -9.45
CA ALA A 63 4.67 4.71 -9.30
C ALA A 63 4.01 3.42 -8.81
N THR A 64 3.04 3.53 -7.90
CA THR A 64 2.27 2.40 -7.39
C THR A 64 1.39 1.79 -8.49
N ALA A 65 0.76 2.62 -9.32
CA ALA A 65 -0.06 2.15 -10.43
C ALA A 65 0.76 1.46 -11.53
N GLU A 66 1.93 2.00 -11.86
CA GLU A 66 2.87 1.38 -12.80
C GLU A 66 3.41 0.05 -12.25
N TYR A 67 3.75 -0.01 -10.97
CA TYR A 67 4.15 -1.24 -10.31
C TYR A 67 3.05 -2.31 -10.40
N ALA A 68 1.81 -1.96 -10.03
CA ALA A 68 0.68 -2.88 -10.08
C ALA A 68 0.39 -3.35 -11.52
N SER A 69 0.44 -2.45 -12.51
CA SER A 69 0.27 -2.79 -13.92
C SER A 69 1.36 -3.76 -14.41
N ARG A 70 2.62 -3.52 -14.03
CA ARG A 70 3.74 -4.42 -14.36
C ARG A 70 3.60 -5.78 -13.66
N ALA A 71 3.14 -5.80 -12.41
CA ALA A 71 2.94 -7.03 -11.63
C ALA A 71 1.79 -7.89 -12.17
N LEU A 72 0.74 -7.27 -12.72
CA LEU A 72 -0.36 -7.95 -13.41
C LEU A 72 0.07 -8.61 -14.73
N GLY A 73 1.11 -8.06 -15.37
CA GLY A 73 1.65 -8.55 -16.63
C GLY A 73 0.87 -8.09 -17.87
N LYS A 74 1.23 -8.67 -19.02
CA LYS A 74 0.71 -8.30 -20.34
C LYS A 74 -0.20 -9.38 -20.92
N ARG A 75 -1.19 -8.95 -21.69
CA ARG A 75 -2.07 -9.78 -22.50
C ARG A 75 -1.82 -9.52 -23.98
N THR A 76 -1.71 -10.59 -24.75
CA THR A 76 -1.68 -10.49 -26.22
C THR A 76 -3.10 -10.30 -26.77
N ILE A 77 -3.30 -9.22 -27.52
CA ILE A 77 -4.57 -8.90 -28.19
C ILE A 77 -4.39 -9.06 -29.70
N ARG A 78 -5.30 -9.82 -30.33
CA ARG A 78 -5.36 -9.95 -31.79
C ARG A 78 -6.33 -8.89 -32.34
N TYR A 79 -5.79 -7.88 -33.00
CA TYR A 79 -6.56 -6.89 -33.74
C TYR A 79 -6.89 -7.46 -35.12
N LYS A 80 -8.18 -7.54 -35.46
CA LYS A 80 -8.61 -7.84 -36.83
C LYS A 80 -9.04 -6.53 -37.47
N SER A 81 -8.21 -6.00 -38.34
CA SER A 81 -8.56 -4.83 -39.15
C SER A 81 -9.08 -5.34 -40.50
N GLU A 82 -10.35 -5.11 -40.78
CA GLU A 82 -10.92 -5.37 -42.10
C GLU A 82 -10.97 -4.05 -42.87
N SER A 83 -10.13 -3.88 -43.89
CA SER A 83 -10.31 -2.78 -44.83
C SER A 83 -11.28 -3.23 -45.92
N ARG A 84 -12.30 -2.40 -46.16
CA ARG A 84 -13.22 -2.56 -47.29
C ARG A 84 -12.94 -1.42 -48.26
N THR A 85 -12.32 -1.74 -49.39
CA THR A 85 -12.23 -0.80 -50.51
C THR A 85 -13.45 -1.04 -51.39
N MET A 86 -14.29 -0.01 -51.54
CA MET A 86 -15.45 -0.06 -52.42
C MET A 86 -15.05 0.59 -53.74
N GLU A 87 -14.71 -0.23 -54.74
CA GLU A 87 -14.53 0.24 -56.11
C GLU A 87 -15.88 0.30 -56.84
N LEU A 88 -16.06 1.34 -57.66
CA LEU A 88 -17.31 1.66 -58.36
C LEU A 88 -17.58 0.70 -59.55
N VAL A 89 -16.58 -0.05 -60.01
CA VAL A 89 -16.70 -0.99 -61.15
C VAL A 89 -15.70 -2.14 -60.96
N GLY A 90 -16.08 -3.21 -60.26
CA GLY A 90 -15.24 -4.41 -60.12
C GLY A 90 -15.31 -5.04 -58.72
N LEU A 91 -15.28 -6.36 -58.68
CA LEU A 91 -15.52 -7.23 -57.51
C LEU A 91 -14.93 -6.68 -56.18
N PRO A 92 -15.71 -6.70 -55.07
CA PRO A 92 -15.24 -6.17 -53.79
C PRO A 92 -14.07 -7.00 -53.25
N HIS A 93 -12.87 -6.43 -53.22
CA HIS A 93 -11.70 -7.02 -52.58
C HIS A 93 -11.74 -6.73 -51.07
N ARG A 94 -11.88 -7.78 -50.24
CA ARG A 94 -11.90 -7.66 -48.77
C ARG A 94 -10.56 -8.11 -48.21
N THR A 95 -9.69 -7.16 -47.89
CA THR A 95 -8.41 -7.45 -47.25
C THR A 95 -8.62 -7.53 -45.73
N LYS A 96 -8.38 -8.71 -45.16
CA LYS A 96 -8.38 -8.92 -43.71
C LYS A 96 -6.93 -8.89 -43.21
N VAL A 97 -6.58 -7.88 -42.42
CA VAL A 97 -5.27 -7.77 -41.77
C VAL A 97 -5.43 -8.16 -40.30
N GLU A 98 -4.82 -9.26 -39.90
CA GLU A 98 -4.71 -9.63 -38.48
C GLU A 98 -3.39 -9.10 -37.92
N GLN A 99 -3.46 -8.20 -36.93
CA GLN A 99 -2.30 -7.64 -36.24
C GLN A 99 -2.31 -8.10 -34.78
N ILE A 100 -1.25 -8.78 -34.37
CA ILE A 100 -1.07 -9.20 -32.98
C ILE A 100 -0.30 -8.09 -32.24
N ARG A 101 -0.86 -7.57 -31.16
CA ARG A 101 -0.21 -6.55 -30.31
C ARG A 101 -0.28 -6.96 -28.84
N GLU A 102 0.76 -6.61 -28.10
CA GLU A 102 0.81 -6.78 -26.64
C GLU A 102 0.20 -5.56 -25.96
N ARG A 103 -0.70 -5.76 -25.00
CA ARG A 103 -1.29 -4.71 -24.15
C ARG A 103 -1.22 -5.15 -22.70
N ASP A 104 -0.95 -4.24 -21.78
CA ASP A 104 -0.99 -4.55 -20.35
C ASP A 104 -2.38 -5.05 -19.95
N LEU A 105 -2.46 -6.02 -19.01
CA LEU A 105 -3.73 -6.60 -18.57
C LEU A 105 -4.65 -5.51 -18.00
N MET A 106 -4.05 -4.56 -17.28
CA MET A 106 -4.67 -3.33 -16.82
C MET A 106 -3.64 -2.21 -16.97
N MET A 107 -4.01 -1.14 -17.67
CA MET A 107 -3.16 0.03 -17.81
C MET A 107 -3.00 0.74 -16.45
N PRO A 108 -1.89 1.43 -16.18
CA PRO A 108 -1.72 2.17 -14.93
C PRO A 108 -2.87 3.15 -14.66
N GLN A 109 -3.42 3.76 -15.70
CA GLN A 109 -4.57 4.66 -15.64
C GLN A 109 -5.85 3.94 -15.17
N GLU A 110 -6.07 2.71 -15.66
CA GLU A 110 -7.19 1.85 -15.28
C GLU A 110 -7.05 1.37 -13.82
N VAL A 111 -5.82 1.12 -13.36
CA VAL A 111 -5.53 0.80 -11.95
C VAL A 111 -5.84 2.00 -11.04
N ARG A 112 -5.51 3.23 -11.45
CA ARG A 112 -5.80 4.46 -10.68
C ARG A 112 -7.28 4.78 -10.62
N GLN A 113 -8.02 4.48 -11.69
CA GLN A 113 -9.47 4.65 -11.76
C GLN A 113 -10.24 3.46 -11.16
N MET A 114 -9.55 2.51 -10.52
CA MET A 114 -10.20 1.38 -9.90
C MET A 114 -11.15 1.86 -8.79
N ARG A 115 -12.39 1.35 -8.83
CA ARG A 115 -13.40 1.66 -7.82
C ARG A 115 -12.93 1.16 -6.45
N GLU A 116 -13.25 1.90 -5.39
CA GLU A 116 -12.88 1.55 -4.01
C GLU A 116 -13.36 0.15 -3.56
N ASN A 117 -14.42 -0.34 -4.19
CA ASN A 117 -14.99 -1.67 -3.90
C ASN A 117 -14.26 -2.81 -4.61
N LYS A 118 -13.25 -2.54 -5.43
CA LYS A 118 -12.49 -3.55 -6.16
C LYS A 118 -11.10 -3.73 -5.55
N MET A 119 -10.57 -4.94 -5.66
CA MET A 119 -9.22 -5.28 -5.23
C MET A 119 -8.55 -6.20 -6.23
N ILE A 120 -7.23 -6.10 -6.30
CA ILE A 120 -6.40 -6.97 -7.13
C ILE A 120 -5.54 -7.80 -6.19
N LEU A 121 -5.66 -9.11 -6.26
CA LEU A 121 -4.85 -10.05 -5.51
C LEU A 121 -3.86 -10.72 -6.45
N LEU A 122 -2.59 -10.49 -6.20
CA LEU A 122 -1.47 -11.16 -6.84
C LEU A 122 -1.02 -12.28 -5.91
N VAL A 123 -0.98 -13.50 -6.45
CA VAL A 123 -0.56 -14.71 -5.73
C VAL A 123 0.60 -15.31 -6.51
N GLU A 124 1.67 -15.67 -5.80
CA GLU A 124 2.81 -16.34 -6.40
C GLU A 124 2.38 -17.66 -7.06
N GLY A 125 2.77 -17.87 -8.32
CA GLY A 125 2.46 -19.07 -9.08
C GLY A 125 1.01 -19.19 -9.58
N GLN A 126 0.15 -18.20 -9.35
CA GLN A 126 -1.23 -18.19 -9.86
C GLN A 126 -1.53 -16.94 -10.70
N ARG A 127 -2.65 -16.99 -11.43
CA ARG A 127 -3.13 -15.84 -12.19
C ARG A 127 -3.64 -14.76 -11.23
N PRO A 128 -3.41 -13.47 -11.52
CA PRO A 128 -3.98 -12.39 -10.73
C PRO A 128 -5.50 -12.50 -10.63
N ILE A 129 -6.02 -12.28 -9.43
CA ILE A 129 -7.46 -12.34 -9.14
C ILE A 129 -7.97 -10.90 -9.00
N PHE A 130 -8.96 -10.56 -9.82
CA PHE A 130 -9.71 -9.32 -9.69
C PHE A 130 -10.99 -9.59 -8.90
N GLY A 131 -11.07 -9.05 -7.68
CA GLY A 131 -12.13 -9.35 -6.73
C GLY A 131 -12.85 -8.11 -6.21
N ASP A 132 -13.93 -8.36 -5.47
CA ASP A 132 -14.65 -7.33 -4.71
C ASP A 132 -14.13 -7.27 -3.28
N ARG A 133 -13.91 -6.06 -2.78
CA ARG A 133 -13.48 -5.80 -1.41
C ARG A 133 -14.64 -6.08 -0.45
N LEU A 134 -14.34 -6.78 0.64
CA LEU A 134 -15.29 -7.02 1.71
C LEU A 134 -15.59 -5.70 2.45
N ARG A 135 -16.81 -5.16 2.25
CA ARG A 135 -17.31 -4.02 3.02
C ARG A 135 -17.98 -4.53 4.29
N TYR A 136 -17.26 -4.46 5.41
CA TYR A 136 -17.75 -4.96 6.70
C TYR A 136 -19.10 -4.33 7.10
N PHE A 137 -19.38 -3.09 6.71
CA PHE A 137 -20.65 -2.42 7.03
C PHE A 137 -21.83 -2.85 6.14
N GLU A 138 -21.57 -3.45 4.98
CA GLU A 138 -22.60 -3.93 4.05
C GLU A 138 -22.82 -5.45 4.14
N THR A 139 -21.93 -6.19 4.81
CA THR A 139 -21.97 -7.65 4.85
C THR A 139 -22.57 -8.16 6.16
N GLU A 140 -23.58 -9.03 6.12
CA GLU A 140 -23.99 -9.80 7.31
C GLU A 140 -22.89 -10.79 7.74
N PRO A 141 -22.67 -11.01 9.05
CA PRO A 141 -23.45 -10.53 10.21
C PRO A 141 -23.02 -9.14 10.73
N TYR A 142 -21.96 -8.55 10.18
CA TYR A 142 -21.35 -7.32 10.69
C TYR A 142 -22.27 -6.09 10.60
N LYS A 143 -23.10 -6.02 9.55
CA LYS A 143 -24.14 -4.99 9.42
C LYS A 143 -25.15 -5.00 10.58
N ALA A 144 -25.56 -6.19 11.00
CA ALA A 144 -26.48 -6.36 12.12
C ALA A 144 -25.81 -5.97 13.46
N ALA A 145 -24.56 -6.38 13.66
CA ALA A 145 -23.78 -6.00 14.84
C ALA A 145 -23.55 -4.47 14.93
N GLY A 146 -23.27 -3.80 13.80
CA GLY A 146 -23.15 -2.35 13.73
C GLY A 146 -24.45 -1.63 14.08
N THR A 147 -25.59 -2.15 13.61
CA THR A 147 -26.92 -1.61 13.93
C THR A 147 -27.24 -1.79 15.42
N TYR A 148 -26.91 -2.97 15.98
CA TYR A 148 -27.08 -3.27 17.40
C TYR A 148 -26.26 -2.34 18.29
N SER A 149 -24.97 -2.14 17.98
CA SER A 149 -24.09 -1.25 18.75
C SER A 149 -24.55 0.21 18.71
N ARG A 150 -25.12 0.66 17.58
CA ARG A 150 -25.66 2.03 17.46
C ARG A 150 -26.94 2.23 18.26
N ALA A 151 -27.73 1.18 18.44
CA ALA A 151 -28.92 1.17 19.28
C ALA A 151 -28.59 1.00 20.79
N HIS A 152 -27.48 0.32 21.10
CA HIS A 152 -27.02 0.05 22.47
C HIS A 152 -25.65 0.71 22.70
N VAL A 153 -25.62 2.05 22.64
CA VAL A 153 -24.42 2.79 23.01
C VAL A 153 -24.21 2.60 24.52
N PRO A 154 -23.07 2.03 24.96
CA PRO A 154 -22.81 1.92 26.38
C PRO A 154 -22.72 3.33 26.96
N VAL A 155 -23.46 3.58 28.04
CA VAL A 155 -23.29 4.80 28.81
C VAL A 155 -21.89 4.72 29.40
N ILE A 156 -20.97 5.50 28.83
CA ILE A 156 -19.64 5.68 29.39
C ILE A 156 -19.87 6.45 30.69
N PRO A 157 -19.63 5.88 31.88
CA PRO A 157 -19.69 6.66 33.09
C PRO A 157 -18.70 7.82 32.95
N GLU A 158 -19.07 9.01 33.40
CA GLU A 158 -18.13 10.13 33.48
C GLU A 158 -16.97 9.69 34.36
N ILE A 159 -15.89 9.25 33.72
CA ILE A 159 -14.62 9.06 34.37
C ILE A 159 -14.13 10.48 34.59
N GLU A 160 -13.88 10.88 35.84
CA GLU A 160 -13.03 12.02 36.11
C GLU A 160 -11.70 11.72 35.40
N CYS A 161 -11.54 12.25 34.19
CA CYS A 161 -10.23 12.41 33.59
C CYS A 161 -9.50 13.32 34.57
N GLU A 162 -8.72 12.72 35.48
CA GLU A 162 -7.94 13.47 36.45
C GLU A 162 -7.25 14.59 35.68
N GLN A 163 -7.47 15.82 36.15
CA GLN A 163 -6.94 17.01 35.51
C GLN A 163 -5.47 16.76 35.21
N PRO A 164 -4.98 17.05 33.99
CA PRO A 164 -3.60 16.76 33.63
C PRO A 164 -2.70 17.43 34.66
N LEU A 165 -2.10 16.63 35.55
CA LEU A 165 -1.08 17.10 36.46
C LEU A 165 0.02 17.71 35.58
N PRO A 166 0.54 18.91 35.92
CA PRO A 166 1.61 19.52 35.14
C PRO A 166 2.76 18.53 35.08
N VAL A 167 3.04 18.03 33.87
CA VAL A 167 4.15 17.10 33.67
C VAL A 167 5.44 17.82 34.11
N PRO A 168 6.36 17.14 34.83
CA PRO A 168 7.54 17.78 35.44
C PRO A 168 8.38 18.60 34.45
N ALA A 169 8.36 18.22 33.17
CA ALA A 169 9.06 18.90 32.08
C ALA A 169 8.61 20.35 31.84
N THR A 170 7.41 20.76 32.30
CA THR A 170 6.92 22.15 32.16
C THR A 170 7.22 23.00 33.40
N THR A 171 7.87 22.45 34.42
CA THR A 171 8.27 23.23 35.61
C THR A 171 9.58 24.00 35.35
N PRO A 172 9.71 25.25 35.82
CA PRO A 172 10.97 26.02 35.73
C PRO A 172 12.17 25.33 36.40
N PHE A 173 11.92 24.33 37.25
CA PHE A 173 12.93 23.51 37.92
C PHE A 173 13.71 22.67 36.90
N TYR A 174 13.02 21.97 35.99
CA TYR A 174 13.63 21.13 34.96
C TYR A 174 14.38 21.96 33.90
N GLU A 175 13.87 23.15 33.58
CA GLU A 175 14.50 24.09 32.64
C GLU A 175 15.89 24.56 33.12
N LYS A 176 16.07 24.67 34.45
CA LYS A 176 17.36 24.96 35.07
C LYS A 176 18.29 23.74 35.12
N THR A 177 17.77 22.54 35.36
CA THR A 177 18.59 21.32 35.47
C THR A 177 19.21 20.91 34.12
N GLY A 178 18.51 21.14 33.01
CA GLY A 178 19.04 20.87 31.66
C GLY A 178 20.13 21.84 31.19
N ARG A 179 20.23 23.03 31.81
CA ARG A 179 21.26 24.03 31.50
C ARG A 179 22.56 23.86 32.29
N SER A 180 22.57 23.13 33.39
CA SER A 180 23.77 22.97 34.23
C SER A 180 24.66 21.78 33.85
N LEU A 181 24.29 20.99 32.85
CA LEU A 181 25.07 19.82 32.40
C LEU A 181 26.01 20.09 31.20
N HIS A 182 26.14 21.35 30.77
CA HIS A 182 27.00 21.75 29.64
C HIS A 182 28.14 22.71 29.99
N VAL A 183 28.60 22.77 31.25
CA VAL A 183 29.83 23.50 31.58
C VAL A 183 30.68 22.67 32.54
N GLY A 184 31.76 22.09 32.01
CA GLY A 184 32.89 21.62 32.83
C GLY A 184 33.49 20.27 32.46
N GLU A 185 34.02 20.10 31.25
CA GLU A 185 35.18 19.21 31.06
C GLU A 185 36.35 20.04 30.53
N GLY A 186 37.38 20.16 31.38
CA GLY A 186 38.58 20.95 31.15
C GLY A 186 39.45 21.08 32.41
N GLY A 187 39.78 19.96 33.06
CA GLY A 187 41.07 19.82 33.77
C GLY A 187 42.12 19.37 32.75
N SER A 188 43.44 19.52 32.88
CA SER A 188 44.35 19.90 33.96
C SER A 188 45.77 19.72 33.39
N GLY A 189 46.78 20.45 33.85
CA GLY A 189 48.18 20.01 33.73
C GLY A 189 49.19 21.09 33.35
N GLU A 190 49.94 21.55 34.38
CA GLU A 190 51.30 22.14 34.39
C GLU A 190 51.66 23.30 33.45
#